data_AF-A3U699-F1
#
_entry.id   AF-A3U699-F1
#
_cell.length_a   1.000
_cell.length_b   1.000
_cell.length_c   1.000
_cell.angle_alpha   90.00
_cell.angle_beta   90.00
_cell.angle_gamma   90.00
#
_symmetry.space_group_name_H-M   'P 1'
#
loop_
_entity.id
_entity.type
_entity.pdbx_description
1 polymer ?
#
loop_
_entity_poly.entity_id
_entity_poly.type
_entity_poly.pdbx_seq_one_letter_code
_entity_poly.pdbx_strand_id
1 'polypeptide(L)'
;MNIRAHWQFYKDCFPFIYSFALVCLAFVDALTGLFILFTVANGIGFLAFSSLKSQEFYFYYNLGISKLKLLLSLVIINAIVGLPFAVIFIIFKQLFFANA
;
A
#
# COMPACT_ATOMS: atom_id res chain seq x y z
N MET A 1 12.74 -17.83 -0.26
CA MET A 1 11.79 -16.80 0.24
C MET A 1 10.39 -17.36 0.11
N ASN A 2 9.58 -17.39 1.18
CA ASN A 2 8.21 -17.88 1.09
C ASN A 2 7.34 -16.82 0.39
N ILE A 3 7.38 -16.80 -0.95
CA ILE A 3 6.70 -15.82 -1.82
C ILE A 3 5.22 -15.70 -1.48
N ARG A 4 4.58 -16.83 -1.16
CA ARG A 4 3.16 -16.86 -0.78
C ARG A 4 2.87 -16.02 0.46
N ALA A 5 3.75 -16.06 1.46
CA ALA A 5 3.58 -15.28 2.69
C ALA A 5 3.69 -13.77 2.42
N HIS A 6 4.67 -13.35 1.61
CA HIS A 6 4.83 -11.95 1.23
C HIS A 6 3.68 -11.42 0.37
N TRP A 7 3.18 -12.25 -0.56
CA TRP A 7 2.00 -11.90 -1.36
C TRP A 7 0.74 -11.76 -0.49
N GLN A 8 0.53 -12.68 0.45
CA GLN A 8 -0.59 -12.58 1.37
C GLN A 8 -0.51 -11.32 2.22
N PHE A 9 0.68 -11.03 2.79
CA PHE A 9 0.92 -9.81 3.55
C PHE A 9 0.61 -8.54 2.75
N TYR A 10 1.00 -8.49 1.47
CA TYR A 10 0.65 -7.38 0.58
C TYR A 10 -0.85 -7.23 0.41
N LYS A 11 -1.58 -8.34 0.13
CA LYS A 11 -3.03 -8.30 -0.02
C LYS A 11 -3.75 -7.82 1.24
N ASP A 12 -3.24 -8.16 2.42
CA ASP A 12 -3.86 -7.72 3.66
C ASP A 12 -3.54 -6.25 3.98
N CYS A 13 -2.39 -5.74 3.52
CA CYS A 13 -2.05 -4.31 3.58
C CYS A 13 -2.76 -3.48 2.52
N PHE A 14 -3.14 -4.08 1.39
CA PHE A 14 -3.68 -3.41 0.21
C PHE A 14 -4.83 -2.46 0.54
N PRO A 15 -5.90 -2.85 1.27
CA PRO A 15 -6.99 -1.94 1.59
C PRO A 15 -6.51 -0.67 2.30
N PHE A 16 -5.59 -0.80 3.26
CA PHE A 16 -5.07 0.35 4.01
C PHE A 16 -4.25 1.29 3.14
N ILE A 17 -3.39 0.75 2.27
CA ILE A 17 -2.56 1.54 1.34
C ILE A 17 -3.46 2.33 0.39
N TYR A 18 -4.38 1.64 -0.29
CA TYR A 18 -5.16 2.24 -1.36
C TYR A 18 -6.27 3.15 -0.85
N SER A 19 -6.92 2.82 0.29
CA SER A 19 -7.86 3.74 0.92
C SER A 19 -7.18 5.04 1.37
N PHE A 20 -6.01 4.95 2.00
CA PHE A 20 -5.26 6.15 2.39
C PHE A 20 -4.84 6.97 1.17
N ALA A 21 -4.29 6.33 0.14
CA ALA A 21 -3.88 7.01 -1.07
C ALA A 21 -5.05 7.67 -1.81
N LEU A 22 -6.23 7.02 -1.87
CA LEU A 22 -7.45 7.60 -2.46
C LEU A 22 -7.90 8.86 -1.72
N VAL A 23 -7.87 8.84 -0.38
CA VAL A 23 -8.21 10.02 0.42
C VAL A 23 -7.21 11.14 0.14
N CYS A 24 -5.91 10.86 0.15
CA CYS A 24 -4.90 11.87 -0.17
C CYS A 24 -5.08 12.47 -1.57
N LEU A 25 -5.42 11.64 -2.56
CA LEU A 25 -5.60 12.06 -3.95
C LEU A 25 -6.66 13.15 -4.13
N ALA A 26 -7.65 13.22 -3.23
CA ALA A 26 -8.67 14.27 -3.23
C ALA A 26 -8.10 15.66 -2.92
N PHE A 27 -6.97 15.74 -2.20
CA PHE A 27 -6.40 16.99 -1.67
C PHE A 27 -5.11 17.43 -2.35
N VAL A 28 -4.45 16.55 -3.11
CA VAL A 28 -3.16 16.84 -3.75
C VAL A 28 -3.24 16.66 -5.26
N ASP A 29 -2.30 17.23 -6.01
CA ASP A 29 -2.19 17.01 -7.46
C ASP A 29 -1.86 15.56 -7.80
N ALA A 30 -2.01 15.19 -9.07
CA ALA A 30 -1.83 13.80 -9.51
C ALA A 30 -0.41 13.27 -9.26
N LEU A 31 0.64 14.08 -9.49
CA LEU A 31 2.02 13.64 -9.31
C LEU A 31 2.35 13.43 -7.84
N THR A 32 1.90 14.35 -6.98
CA THR A 32 2.03 14.21 -5.51
C THR A 32 1.23 13.00 -5.01
N GLY A 33 0.03 12.76 -5.54
CA GLY A 33 -0.78 11.59 -5.19
C GLY A 33 -0.09 10.26 -5.53
N LEU A 34 0.57 10.18 -6.70
CA LEU A 34 1.39 9.02 -7.08
C LEU A 34 2.58 8.84 -6.13
N PHE A 35 3.28 9.93 -5.80
CA PHE A 35 4.38 9.88 -4.85
C PHE A 35 3.91 9.32 -3.50
N ILE A 36 2.75 9.76 -3.00
CA ILE A 36 2.15 9.24 -1.77
C ILE A 36 1.84 7.74 -1.90
N LEU A 37 1.22 7.30 -2.99
CA LEU A 37 0.88 5.89 -3.23
C LEU A 37 2.10 4.96 -3.15
N PHE A 38 3.22 5.35 -3.76
CA PHE A 38 4.42 4.53 -3.82
C PHE A 38 5.35 4.70 -2.62
N THR A 39 5.13 5.69 -1.75
CA THR A 39 5.98 5.94 -0.58
C THR A 39 5.19 5.87 0.73
N VAL A 40 4.58 6.97 1.14
CA VAL A 40 3.91 7.16 2.44
C VAL A 40 2.80 6.14 2.67
N ALA A 41 2.01 5.84 1.65
CA ALA A 41 0.88 4.92 1.78
C ALA A 41 1.34 3.50 2.17
N ASN A 42 2.51 3.03 1.73
CA ASN A 42 3.07 1.75 2.17
C ASN A 42 3.37 1.75 3.67
N GLY A 43 3.93 2.86 4.18
CA GLY A 43 4.20 3.01 5.61
C GLY A 43 2.91 2.99 6.43
N ILE A 44 1.88 3.71 5.97
CA ILE A 44 0.55 3.69 6.60
C ILE A 44 -0.06 2.29 6.56
N GLY A 45 0.00 1.60 5.42
CA GLY A 45 -0.52 0.23 5.29
C GLY A 45 0.19 -0.75 6.22
N PHE A 46 1.51 -0.65 6.32
CA PHE A 46 2.30 -1.45 7.25
C PHE A 46 1.92 -1.18 8.71
N LEU A 47 1.82 0.10 9.10
CA LEU A 47 1.44 0.49 10.45
C LEU A 47 0.03 0.04 10.79
N ALA A 48 -0.94 0.31 9.92
CA ALA A 48 -2.34 -0.10 10.08
C ALA A 48 -2.45 -1.62 10.24
N PHE A 49 -1.78 -2.40 9.41
CA PHE A 49 -1.76 -3.85 9.55
C PHE A 49 -1.11 -4.28 10.88
N SER A 50 0.04 -3.72 11.24
CA SER A 50 0.74 -4.08 12.48
C SER A 50 -0.04 -3.76 13.75
N SER A 51 -0.86 -2.70 13.73
CA SER A 51 -1.67 -2.26 14.86
C SER A 51 -3.02 -2.96 14.93
N LEU A 52 -3.74 -3.06 13.80
CA LEU A 52 -5.10 -3.61 13.74
C LEU A 52 -5.12 -5.13 13.64
N LYS A 53 -4.08 -5.72 13.06
CA LYS A 53 -3.94 -7.17 12.84
C LYS A 53 -2.66 -7.70 13.50
N SER A 54 -2.40 -7.25 14.73
CA SER A 54 -1.17 -7.56 15.47
C SER A 54 -0.91 -9.07 15.61
N GLN A 55 -1.93 -9.89 15.89
CA GLN A 55 -1.83 -11.35 15.97
C GLN A 55 -1.31 -11.96 14.64
N GLU A 56 -1.90 -11.57 13.50
CA GLU A 56 -1.47 -12.00 12.17
C GLU A 56 -0.06 -11.50 11.85
N PHE A 57 0.26 -10.27 12.28
CA PHE A 57 1.60 -9.71 12.13
C PHE A 57 2.66 -10.51 12.89
N TYR A 58 2.36 -10.97 14.10
CA TYR A 58 3.26 -11.83 14.86
C TYR A 58 3.46 -13.22 14.24
N PHE A 59 2.45 -13.74 13.54
CA PHE A 59 2.59 -15.00 12.80
C PHE A 59 3.71 -14.96 11.74
N TYR A 60 3.91 -13.82 11.06
CA TYR A 60 5.02 -13.68 10.12
C TYR A 60 6.40 -13.74 10.78
N TYR A 61 6.54 -13.30 12.03
CA TYR A 61 7.79 -13.47 12.79
C TYR A 61 8.03 -14.92 13.16
N ASN A 62 6.97 -15.66 13.50
CA ASN A 62 7.06 -17.10 13.76
C ASN A 62 7.47 -17.89 12.50
N LEU A 63 7.18 -17.36 11.30
CA LEU A 63 7.69 -17.86 10.03
C LEU A 63 9.14 -17.45 9.73
N GLY A 64 9.82 -16.73 10.64
CA GLY A 64 11.19 -16.26 10.48
C GLY A 64 11.36 -15.04 9.57
N ILE A 65 10.28 -14.32 9.25
CA ILE A 65 10.32 -13.14 8.38
C ILE A 65 10.47 -11.89 9.25
N SER A 66 11.55 -11.11 9.03
CA SER A 66 11.80 -9.88 9.80
C SER A 66 10.93 -8.70 9.34
N LYS A 67 10.76 -7.70 10.22
CA LYS A 67 9.98 -6.47 9.93
C LYS A 67 10.42 -5.81 8.63
N LEU A 68 11.73 -5.68 8.47
CA LEU A 68 12.34 -5.06 7.30
C LEU A 68 12.04 -5.84 6.02
N LYS A 69 12.07 -7.18 6.06
CA LYS A 69 11.72 -8.02 4.90
C LYS A 69 10.25 -7.85 4.52
N LEU A 70 9.34 -7.75 5.50
CA LEU A 70 7.92 -7.47 5.25
C LEU A 70 7.73 -6.10 4.61
N LEU A 71 8.33 -5.05 5.18
CA LEU A 71 8.24 -3.68 4.65
C LEU A 71 8.81 -3.58 3.23
N LEU A 72 10.00 -4.14 2.99
CA LEU A 72 10.60 -4.16 1.65
C LEU A 72 9.74 -4.94 0.67
N SER A 73 9.19 -6.10 1.06
CA SER A 73 8.28 -6.85 0.20
C SER A 73 7.02 -6.06 -0.12
N LEU A 74 6.49 -5.30 0.83
CA LEU A 74 5.33 -4.44 0.62
C LEU A 74 5.62 -3.37 -0.41
N VAL A 75 6.73 -2.64 -0.26
CA VAL A 75 7.15 -1.58 -1.18
C VAL A 75 7.41 -2.14 -2.58
N ILE A 76 8.14 -3.25 -2.70
CA ILE A 76 8.47 -3.86 -3.99
C ILE A 76 7.20 -4.36 -4.70
N ILE A 77 6.34 -5.09 -3.99
CA ILE A 77 5.10 -5.60 -4.58
C ILE A 77 4.19 -4.43 -4.97
N ASN A 78 4.09 -3.39 -4.14
CA ASN A 78 3.29 -2.22 -4.46
C ASN A 78 3.87 -1.41 -5.63
N ALA A 79 5.19 -1.36 -5.81
CA ALA A 79 5.79 -0.72 -6.97
C ALA A 79 5.40 -1.41 -8.30
N ILE A 80 5.26 -2.75 -8.28
CA ILE A 80 4.88 -3.52 -9.46
C ILE A 80 3.36 -3.47 -9.67
N VAL A 81 2.59 -3.82 -8.64
CA VAL A 81 1.14 -3.91 -8.70
C VAL A 81 0.49 -2.53 -8.73
N GLY A 82 1.10 -1.53 -8.10
CA GLY A 82 0.57 -0.19 -8.02
C GLY A 82 0.66 0.60 -9.32
N LEU A 83 1.45 0.18 -10.30
CA LEU A 83 1.49 0.84 -11.62
C LEU A 83 0.15 0.78 -12.37
N PRO A 84 -0.51 -0.38 -12.55
CA PRO A 84 -1.84 -0.39 -13.14
C PRO A 84 -2.88 0.36 -12.30
N PHE A 85 -2.78 0.31 -10.97
CA PHE A 85 -3.70 1.09 -10.11
C PHE A 85 -3.42 2.60 -10.16
N ALA A 86 -2.18 3.03 -10.40
CA ALA A 86 -1.82 4.43 -10.58
C ALA A 86 -2.54 5.03 -11.79
N VAL A 87 -2.65 4.29 -12.90
CA VAL A 87 -3.43 4.72 -14.07
C VAL A 87 -4.91 4.90 -13.69
N ILE A 88 -5.49 3.92 -12.99
CA ILE A 88 -6.88 4.00 -12.50
C ILE A 88 -7.06 5.21 -11.57
N PHE A 89 -6.10 5.48 -10.69
CA PHE A 89 -6.11 6.62 -9.79
C PHE A 89 -6.12 7.95 -10.53
N ILE A 90 -5.27 8.11 -11.55
CA ILE A 90 -5.21 9.35 -12.34
C ILE A 90 -6.53 9.56 -13.08
N ILE A 91 -7.07 8.52 -13.71
CA ILE A 91 -8.37 8.58 -14.40
C ILE A 91 -9.47 8.97 -13.42
N PHE A 92 -9.51 8.31 -12.25
CA PHE A 92 -10.46 8.63 -11.20
C PHE A 92 -10.35 10.10 -10.76
N LYS A 93 -9.13 10.60 -10.53
CA LYS A 93 -8.92 12.01 -10.19
C LYS A 93 -9.47 12.95 -11.26
N GLN A 94 -9.19 12.67 -12.52
CA GLN A 94 -9.66 13.50 -13.64
C GLN A 94 -11.19 13.51 -13.74
N LEU A 95 -11.84 12.36 -13.53
CA LEU A 95 -13.29 12.26 -13.63
C LEU A 95 -14.02 12.97 -12.48
N PHE A 96 -13.52 12.88 -11.26
CA PHE A 96 -14.24 13.33 -10.06
C PHE A 96 -13.74 14.66 -9.46
N PHE A 97 -12.48 15.04 -9.71
CA PHE A 97 -11.86 16.18 -9.03
C PHE A 97 -11.20 17.21 -9.95
N ALA A 98 -11.08 16.96 -11.26
CA ALA A 98 -10.49 17.96 -12.18
C ALA A 98 -11.46 19.08 -12.60
N ASN A 99 -12.75 18.95 -12.27
CA ASN A 99 -13.80 19.95 -12.55
C ASN A 99 -14.25 20.73 -11.30
N ALA A 100 -13.48 20.67 -10.20
CA ALA A 100 -13.77 21.35 -8.94
C ALA A 100 -12.84 22.55 -8.72
#